data_AF-A0A3C1JM37-F1
#
_entry.id   AF-A0A3C1JM37-F1
#
_cell.length_a   1.000
_cell.length_b   1.000
_cell.length_c   1.000
_cell.angle_alpha   90.00
_cell.angle_beta   90.00
_cell.angle_gamma   90.00
#
_symmetry.space_group_name_H-M   'P 1'
#
loop_
_entity.id
_entity.type
_entity.pdbx_description
1 polymer ?
#
loop_
_entity_poly.entity_id
_entity_poly.type
_entity_poly.pdbx_seq_one_letter_code
_entity_poly.pdbx_strand_id
1 'polypeptide(L)'
;VDSSFCVKASNAPTLELFGTRGTVSMGRPGSDRGTSPTFDLYQDDAIHGIRGWVTPMLRISRAGQAVGVADLVASIREGRAPVLTPEHARHVLEIMEACPIAASEGRNLQMQTTF
;
A
#
# COMPACT_ATOMS: atom_id res chain seq x y z
N VAL A 1 13.50 -16.64 3.67
CA VAL A 1 12.33 -17.35 3.11
C VAL A 1 11.97 -16.62 1.85
N ASP A 2 12.18 -17.27 0.70
CA ASP A 2 11.91 -16.68 -0.60
C ASP A 2 10.42 -16.88 -0.92
N SER A 3 9.69 -15.79 -1.17
CA SER A 3 8.24 -15.82 -1.39
C SER A 3 7.85 -16.40 -2.76
N SER A 4 8.83 -16.83 -3.56
CA SER A 4 8.69 -17.16 -4.99
C SER A 4 7.69 -18.28 -5.30
N PHE A 5 7.35 -19.15 -4.34
CA PHE A 5 6.40 -20.26 -4.55
C PHE A 5 4.95 -19.96 -4.10
N CYS A 6 4.70 -18.86 -3.38
CA CYS A 6 3.38 -18.55 -2.81
C CYS A 6 2.72 -17.33 -3.44
N VAL A 7 3.37 -16.66 -4.40
CA VAL A 7 2.86 -15.44 -5.04
C VAL A 7 2.82 -15.59 -6.55
N LYS A 8 1.77 -15.08 -7.21
CA LYS A 8 1.55 -15.29 -8.66
C LYS A 8 2.66 -14.68 -9.53
N ALA A 9 3.19 -13.52 -9.15
CA ALA A 9 4.32 -12.84 -9.79
C ALA A 9 4.77 -11.65 -8.93
N SER A 10 6.07 -11.54 -8.60
CA SER A 10 6.66 -10.42 -7.84
C SER A 10 7.74 -9.73 -8.65
N ASN A 11 7.81 -8.40 -8.58
CA ASN A 11 8.84 -7.57 -9.22
C ASN A 11 9.78 -6.89 -8.19
N ALA A 12 9.72 -7.28 -6.91
CA ALA A 12 10.45 -6.65 -5.80
C ALA A 12 10.37 -5.09 -5.70
N PRO A 13 9.18 -4.48 -5.82
CA PRO A 13 8.99 -3.04 -5.73
C PRO A 13 8.80 -2.56 -4.27
N THR A 14 8.46 -1.29 -4.07
CA THR A 14 8.20 -0.71 -2.74
C THR A 14 6.96 -1.29 -2.05
N LEU A 15 5.92 -1.66 -2.82
CA LEU A 15 4.71 -2.31 -2.31
C LEU A 15 4.10 -3.25 -3.35
N GLU A 16 3.67 -4.43 -2.93
CA GLU A 16 2.89 -5.38 -3.75
C GLU A 16 1.64 -5.85 -3.02
N LEU A 17 0.55 -5.97 -3.76
CA LEU A 17 -0.72 -6.52 -3.29
C LEU A 17 -1.05 -7.75 -4.14
N PHE A 18 -1.09 -8.92 -3.50
CA PHE A 18 -1.40 -10.19 -4.16
C PHE A 18 -2.85 -10.56 -3.92
N GLY A 19 -3.58 -10.86 -4.99
CA GLY A 19 -4.97 -11.28 -4.95
C GLY A 19 -5.23 -12.51 -5.81
N THR A 20 -6.41 -13.08 -5.67
CA THR A 20 -6.83 -14.27 -6.43
C THR A 20 -6.88 -14.03 -7.94
N ARG A 21 -7.08 -12.78 -8.38
CA ARG A 21 -7.17 -12.40 -9.81
C ARG A 21 -5.87 -11.84 -10.39
N GLY A 22 -4.81 -11.72 -9.60
CA GLY A 22 -3.58 -11.06 -10.07
C GLY A 22 -2.79 -10.36 -8.97
N THR A 23 -1.83 -9.54 -9.40
CA THR A 23 -0.94 -8.77 -8.53
C THR A 23 -0.98 -7.30 -8.91
N VAL A 24 -1.05 -6.40 -7.93
CA VAL A 24 -0.76 -4.97 -8.09
C VAL A 24 0.64 -4.71 -7.57
N SER A 25 1.50 -4.12 -8.40
CA SER A 25 2.89 -3.80 -8.10
C SER A 25 3.07 -2.29 -8.19
N MET A 26 3.54 -1.65 -7.12
CA MET A 26 3.77 -0.20 -7.07
C MET A 26 5.27 0.08 -7.09
N GLY A 27 5.77 0.53 -8.24
CA GLY A 27 7.17 0.86 -8.47
C GLY A 27 7.71 1.96 -7.55
N ARG A 28 9.02 1.93 -7.30
CA ARG A 28 9.70 2.90 -6.44
C ARG A 28 9.53 4.32 -6.97
N PRO A 29 9.10 5.29 -6.15
CA PRO A 29 9.10 6.70 -6.52
C PRO A 29 10.53 7.14 -6.92
N GLY A 30 10.69 7.67 -8.13
CA GLY A 30 11.97 8.18 -8.64
C GLY A 30 12.89 7.15 -9.30
N SER A 31 12.41 5.95 -9.66
CA SER A 31 13.09 5.11 -10.66
C SER A 31 13.00 5.76 -12.06
N ASP A 32 13.86 5.34 -12.99
CA ASP A 32 14.16 5.95 -14.32
C ASP A 32 12.97 6.24 -15.26
N ARG A 33 11.71 6.04 -14.83
CA ARG A 33 10.47 6.24 -15.58
C ARG A 33 9.63 7.44 -15.14
N GLY A 34 10.20 8.34 -14.34
CA GLY A 34 9.60 9.64 -14.04
C GLY A 34 9.08 9.76 -12.61
N THR A 35 8.77 10.99 -12.26
CA THR A 35 8.62 11.47 -10.88
C THR A 35 7.35 10.96 -10.14
N SER A 36 6.58 10.03 -10.74
CA SER A 36 5.37 9.44 -10.16
C SER A 36 5.53 7.91 -10.03
N PRO A 37 5.04 7.28 -8.94
CA PRO A 37 5.05 5.83 -8.84
C PRO A 37 4.26 5.21 -10.00
N THR A 38 4.89 4.26 -10.70
CA THR A 38 4.25 3.46 -11.73
C THR A 38 3.52 2.30 -11.08
N PHE A 39 2.30 2.03 -11.51
CA PHE A 39 1.58 0.82 -11.11
C PHE A 39 1.62 -0.17 -12.26
N ASP A 40 2.00 -1.40 -11.98
CA ASP A 40 1.92 -2.52 -12.90
C ASP A 40 0.94 -3.55 -12.34
N LEU A 41 0.14 -4.12 -13.24
CA LEU A 41 -0.89 -5.10 -12.91
C LEU A 41 -0.52 -6.42 -13.59
N TYR A 42 -0.30 -7.46 -12.81
CA TYR A 42 -0.35 -8.82 -13.34
C TYR A 42 -1.81 -9.26 -13.36
N GLN A 43 -2.34 -9.57 -14.54
CA GLN A 43 -3.69 -10.11 -14.70
C GLN A 43 -3.61 -11.59 -15.05
N ASP A 44 -4.48 -12.36 -14.41
CA ASP A 44 -4.68 -13.79 -14.65
C ASP A 44 -6.17 -14.01 -14.89
N ASP A 45 -6.62 -13.61 -16.08
CA ASP A 45 -8.01 -13.63 -16.52
C ASP A 45 -8.16 -14.60 -17.70
N ALA A 46 -8.50 -15.84 -17.36
CA ALA A 46 -8.71 -16.89 -18.35
C ALA A 46 -9.93 -16.65 -19.25
N ILE A 47 -10.93 -15.89 -18.80
CA ILE A 47 -12.17 -15.63 -19.56
C ILE A 47 -11.85 -14.73 -20.76
N HIS A 48 -10.98 -13.75 -20.57
CA HIS A 48 -10.56 -12.81 -21.61
C HIS A 48 -9.21 -13.19 -22.26
N GLY A 49 -8.63 -14.34 -21.89
CA GLY A 49 -7.35 -14.81 -22.43
C GLY A 49 -6.14 -13.94 -22.03
N ILE A 50 -6.23 -13.22 -20.91
CA ILE A 50 -5.18 -12.30 -20.45
C ILE A 50 -4.36 -13.01 -19.38
N ARG A 51 -3.07 -13.21 -19.67
CA ARG A 51 -2.11 -13.66 -18.67
C ARG A 51 -0.80 -12.91 -18.84
N GLY A 52 -0.54 -11.94 -17.97
CA GLY A 52 0.68 -11.15 -18.04
C GLY A 52 0.60 -9.80 -17.34
N TRP A 53 1.72 -9.08 -17.41
CA TRP A 53 1.87 -7.74 -16.88
C TRP A 53 1.32 -6.69 -17.84
N VAL A 54 0.57 -5.74 -17.31
CA VAL A 54 0.13 -4.54 -18.01
C VAL A 54 0.45 -3.30 -17.17
N THR A 55 0.89 -2.25 -17.83
CA THR A 55 1.02 -0.92 -17.20
C THR A 55 -0.22 -0.11 -17.57
N PRO A 56 -1.22 0.01 -16.69
CA PRO A 56 -2.41 0.81 -16.96
C PRO A 56 -2.04 2.28 -17.18
N MET A 57 -2.74 2.92 -18.12
CA MET A 57 -2.74 4.38 -18.21
C MET A 57 -3.56 4.95 -17.05
N LEU A 58 -2.85 5.40 -16.01
CA LEU A 58 -3.48 5.95 -14.81
C LEU A 58 -3.39 7.47 -14.81
N ARG A 59 -4.54 8.13 -14.61
CA ARG A 59 -4.61 9.56 -14.33
C ARG A 59 -4.76 9.77 -12.83
N ILE A 60 -3.65 9.60 -12.10
CA ILE A 60 -3.59 9.82 -10.66
C ILE A 60 -2.96 11.19 -10.41
N SER A 61 -3.71 12.08 -9.76
CA SER A 61 -3.15 13.32 -9.24
C SER A 61 -2.08 13.01 -8.20
N ARG A 62 -0.93 13.68 -8.27
CA ARG A 62 0.05 13.56 -7.20
C ARG A 62 -0.56 14.06 -5.90
N ALA A 63 -0.45 13.24 -4.86
CA ALA A 63 -0.61 13.75 -3.51
C ALA A 63 0.47 14.80 -3.25
N GLY A 64 0.05 16.02 -2.92
CA GLY A 64 0.96 17.05 -2.43
C GLY A 64 1.45 16.69 -1.03
N GLN A 65 2.62 17.22 -0.64
CA GLN A 65 3.19 17.01 0.70
C GLN A 65 2.22 17.40 1.84
N ALA A 66 1.33 18.35 1.60
CA ALA A 66 0.36 18.84 2.59
C ALA A 66 -1.06 18.26 2.45
N VAL A 67 -1.23 17.10 1.79
CA VAL A 67 -2.58 16.52 1.55
C VAL A 67 -3.34 16.25 2.85
N GLY A 68 -2.65 15.81 3.93
CA GLY A 68 -3.29 15.60 5.23
C GLY A 68 -3.76 16.90 5.89
N VAL A 69 -3.00 17.99 5.74
CA VAL A 69 -3.41 19.32 6.23
C VAL A 69 -4.61 19.84 5.44
N ALA A 70 -4.61 19.65 4.12
CA ALA A 70 -5.72 20.03 3.27
C ALA A 70 -7.01 19.29 3.66
N ASP A 71 -6.94 17.97 3.92
CA ASP A 71 -8.08 17.20 4.39
C ASP A 71 -8.54 17.63 5.79
N LEU A 72 -7.62 17.93 6.71
CA LEU A 72 -7.97 18.43 8.03
C LEU A 72 -8.75 19.75 7.96
N VAL A 73 -8.29 20.70 7.13
CA VAL A 73 -8.98 21.98 6.93
C VAL A 73 -10.38 21.78 6.34
N ALA A 74 -10.52 20.89 5.34
CA ALA A 74 -11.82 20.56 4.77
C ALA A 74 -12.74 19.92 5.82
N SER A 75 -12.22 18.99 6.61
CA SER A 75 -12.96 18.28 7.66
C SER A 75 -13.54 19.22 8.70
N ILE A 76 -12.76 20.22 9.14
CA ILE A 76 -13.21 21.25 10.08
C ILE A 76 -14.34 22.09 9.47
N ARG A 77 -14.21 22.49 8.20
CA ARG A 77 -15.21 23.32 7.51
C ARG A 77 -16.52 22.57 7.27
N GLU A 78 -16.43 21.27 6.99
CA GLU A 78 -17.56 20.41 6.65
C GLU A 78 -18.18 19.72 7.87
N GLY A 79 -17.56 19.81 9.05
CA GLY A 79 -18.04 19.15 10.26
C GLY A 79 -17.95 17.62 10.20
N ARG A 80 -16.96 17.08 9.47
CA ARG A 80 -16.71 15.63 9.35
C ARG A 80 -15.38 15.23 10.01
N ALA A 81 -15.18 13.93 10.19
CA ALA A 81 -13.88 13.41 10.55
C ALA A 81 -12.89 13.53 9.37
N PRO A 82 -11.59 13.77 9.64
CA PRO A 82 -10.55 13.58 8.63
C PRO A 82 -10.45 12.12 8.21
N VAL A 83 -9.92 11.88 7.01
CA VAL A 83 -9.68 10.54 6.47
C VAL A 83 -8.72 9.78 7.38
N LEU A 84 -7.68 10.45 7.86
CA LEU A 84 -6.73 9.91 8.84
C LEU A 84 -7.14 10.37 10.24
N THR A 85 -7.83 9.50 10.97
CA THR A 85 -8.28 9.76 12.34
C THR A 85 -7.17 9.49 13.37
N PRO A 86 -7.33 9.94 14.63
CA PRO A 86 -6.40 9.59 15.72
C PRO A 86 -6.24 8.08 15.94
N GLU A 87 -7.30 7.29 15.69
CA GLU A 87 -7.27 5.83 15.83
C GLU A 87 -6.31 5.18 14.84
N HIS A 88 -6.25 5.69 13.60
CA HIS A 88 -5.26 5.27 12.61
C HIS A 88 -3.83 5.55 13.11
N ALA A 89 -3.59 6.75 13.63
CA ALA A 89 -2.27 7.14 14.14
C ALA A 89 -1.84 6.26 15.33
N ARG A 90 -2.76 6.00 16.27
CA ARG A 90 -2.52 5.10 17.40
C ARG A 90 -2.18 3.68 16.93
N HIS A 91 -2.89 3.16 15.94
CA HIS A 91 -2.63 1.82 15.42
C HIS A 91 -1.27 1.71 14.75
N VAL A 92 -0.87 2.73 13.98
CA VAL A 92 0.47 2.78 13.38
C VAL A 92 1.56 2.83 14.46
N LEU A 93 1.36 3.61 15.52
CA LEU A 93 2.32 3.65 16.66
C LEU A 93 2.45 2.28 17.34
N GLU A 94 1.33 1.58 17.58
CA GLU A 94 1.37 0.23 18.14
C GLU A 94 2.19 -0.73 17.25
N ILE A 95 1.98 -0.70 15.93
CA ILE A 95 2.77 -1.52 14.99
C ILE A 95 4.25 -1.18 15.10
N MET A 96 4.61 0.11 15.09
CA MET A 96 6.00 0.57 15.16
C MET A 96 6.69 0.13 16.44
N GLU A 97 5.98 0.17 17.58
CA GLU A 97 6.50 -0.27 18.88
C GLU A 97 6.57 -1.80 19.00
N ALA A 98 5.63 -2.52 18.38
CA ALA A 98 5.60 -3.97 18.40
C ALA A 98 6.71 -4.62 17.56
N CYS A 99 7.10 -4.01 16.42
CA CYS A 99 8.14 -4.53 15.53
C CYS A 99 9.46 -4.90 16.24
N PRO A 100 10.12 -4.02 17.00
CA PRO A 100 11.38 -4.36 17.68
C PRO A 100 11.19 -5.45 18.75
N ILE A 101 10.05 -5.46 19.46
CA ILE A 101 9.75 -6.47 20.48
C ILE A 101 9.59 -7.84 19.81
N ALA A 102 8.77 -7.94 18.76
CA ALA A 102 8.57 -9.15 17.99
C ALA A 102 9.89 -9.71 17.44
N ALA A 103 10.76 -8.82 16.94
CA ALA A 103 12.09 -9.18 16.45
C ALA A 103 13.00 -9.73 17.56
N SER A 104 13.01 -9.11 18.74
CA SER A 104 13.82 -9.57 19.89
C SER A 104 13.32 -10.87 20.50
N GLU A 105 12.01 -11.10 20.51
CA GLU A 105 11.40 -12.26 21.15
C GLU A 105 11.20 -13.43 20.16
N GLY A 106 11.40 -13.20 18.86
CA GLY A 106 11.25 -14.22 17.83
C GLY A 106 9.82 -14.75 17.71
N ARG A 107 8.81 -13.95 18.06
CA ARG A 107 7.40 -14.35 18.05
C ARG A 107 6.49 -13.24 17.52
N ASN A 108 5.30 -13.65 17.09
CA ASN A 108 4.25 -12.71 16.71
C ASN A 108 3.63 -12.06 17.95
N LEU A 109 3.30 -10.77 17.83
CA LEU A 109 2.55 -10.02 18.82
C LEU A 109 1.13 -9.75 18.32
N GLN A 110 0.15 -9.92 19.21
CA GLN A 110 -1.24 -9.62 18.90
C GLN A 110 -1.49 -8.12 19.07
N MET A 111 -1.96 -7.47 18.00
CA MET A 111 -2.38 -6.07 18.07
C MET A 111 -3.63 -5.93 18.95
N GLN A 112 -3.64 -4.89 19.77
CA GLN A 112 -4.72 -4.51 20.67
C GLN A 112 -5.59 -3.40 20.06
N THR A 113 -5.13 -2.79 18.98
CA THR A 113 -5.84 -1.69 18.32
C THR A 113 -6.28 -2.05 16.90
N THR A 114 -7.33 -1.37 16.45
CA THR A 114 -7.87 -1.35 15.09
C THR A 114 -8.45 0.05 14.83
N PHE A 115 -8.81 0.36 13.59
CA PHE A 115 -9.32 1.67 13.16
C PHE A 115 -10.43 1.51 12.11
#